data_AF-A0A917RYY4-F1
#
_entry.id   AF-A0A917RYY4-F1
#
_cell.length_a   1.000
_cell.length_b   1.000
_cell.length_c   1.000
_cell.angle_alpha   90.00
_cell.angle_beta   90.00
_cell.angle_gamma   90.00
#
_symmetry.space_group_name_H-M   'P 1'
#
loop_
_entity.id
_entity.type
_entity.pdbx_description
1 polymer ?
#
loop_
_entity_poly.entity_id
_entity_poly.type
_entity_poly.pdbx_seq_one_letter_code
_entity_poly.pdbx_strand_id
1 'polypeptide(L)'
;MSEHDAVNTANATSARAAGWPELTGSPKQIEWATTVRADKIREMEAGAPAEVDWYREVMLRETSAGVWIDSRNHPWQAQFLGCVTDEELEALKAKAAQGDAA
;
A
#
# COMPACT_ATOMS: atom_id res chain seq x y z
N MET A 1 12.27 -12.59 21.87
CA MET A 1 11.63 -11.97 20.68
C MET A 1 12.71 -11.22 19.94
N SER A 2 12.79 -11.35 18.63
CA SER A 2 13.72 -10.56 17.82
C SER A 2 13.23 -9.12 17.72
N GLU A 3 14.13 -8.20 17.37
CA GLU A 3 13.78 -6.80 17.09
C GLU A 3 12.70 -6.69 16.00
N HIS A 4 12.77 -7.55 14.98
CA HIS A 4 11.77 -7.63 13.91
C HIS A 4 10.38 -8.03 14.42
N ASP A 5 10.28 -8.96 15.37
CA ASP A 5 8.99 -9.38 15.94
C ASP A 5 8.32 -8.22 16.71
N ALA A 6 9.12 -7.40 17.41
CA ALA A 6 8.63 -6.24 18.14
C ALA A 6 8.11 -5.15 17.18
N VAL A 7 8.85 -4.88 16.10
CA VAL A 7 8.44 -3.92 15.06
C VAL A 7 7.16 -4.38 14.36
N ASN A 8 7.06 -5.66 14.00
CA ASN A 8 5.87 -6.22 13.37
C ASN A 8 4.65 -6.11 14.30
N THR A 9 4.82 -6.40 15.59
CA THR A 9 3.74 -6.28 16.59
C THR A 9 3.27 -4.84 16.76
N ALA A 10 4.20 -3.88 16.78
CA ALA A 10 3.87 -2.45 16.86
C ALA A 10 3.12 -1.98 15.61
N ASN A 11 3.58 -2.34 14.41
CA ASN A 11 2.91 -2.00 13.16
C ASN A 11 1.51 -2.63 13.06
N ALA A 12 1.35 -3.90 13.46
CA ALA A 12 0.04 -4.55 13.54
C ALA A 12 -0.91 -3.83 14.50
N THR A 13 -0.40 -3.32 15.63
CA THR A 13 -1.21 -2.55 16.58
C THR A 13 -1.62 -1.20 16.00
N SER A 14 -0.70 -0.48 15.36
CA SER A 14 -0.98 0.79 14.70
C SER A 14 -1.97 0.64 13.53
N ALA A 15 -1.84 -0.42 12.72
CA ALA A 15 -2.78 -0.69 11.63
C ALA A 15 -4.20 -0.94 12.14
N ARG A 16 -4.34 -1.70 13.24
CA ARG A 16 -5.65 -1.91 13.90
C ARG A 16 -6.22 -0.60 14.46
N ALA A 17 -5.39 0.21 15.11
CA ALA A 17 -5.81 1.51 15.65
C ALA A 17 -6.23 2.50 14.54
N ALA A 18 -5.60 2.41 13.37
CA ALA A 18 -5.93 3.20 12.20
C ALA A 18 -7.13 2.64 11.39
N GLY A 19 -7.73 1.52 11.82
CA GLY A 19 -8.88 0.92 11.15
C GLY A 19 -8.58 0.33 9.77
N TRP A 20 -7.33 -0.08 9.52
CA TRP A 20 -6.95 -0.64 8.22
C TRP A 20 -7.65 -1.98 7.97
N PRO A 21 -8.00 -2.29 6.70
CA PRO A 21 -8.49 -3.60 6.32
C PRO A 21 -7.52 -4.71 6.74
N GLU A 22 -8.09 -5.82 7.22
CA GLU A 22 -7.34 -7.00 7.64
C GLU A 22 -6.68 -7.67 6.43
N LEU A 23 -5.43 -8.12 6.62
CA LEU A 23 -4.71 -8.85 5.60
C LEU A 23 -5.05 -10.35 5.65
N THR A 24 -5.06 -10.99 4.49
CA THR A 24 -5.28 -12.43 4.30
C THR A 24 -3.94 -13.12 4.02
N GLY A 25 -3.76 -14.32 4.58
CA GLY A 25 -2.52 -15.10 4.48
C GLY A 25 -2.23 -15.89 5.74
N SER A 26 -1.05 -16.48 5.85
CA SER A 26 -0.62 -17.09 7.12
C SER A 26 -0.33 -16.02 8.18
N PRO A 27 -0.45 -16.32 9.49
CA PRO A 27 -0.18 -15.34 10.55
C PRO A 27 1.19 -14.65 10.41
N LYS A 28 2.23 -15.43 10.08
CA LYS A 28 3.58 -14.89 9.87
C LYS A 28 3.68 -13.97 8.64
N GLN A 29 2.95 -14.29 7.57
CA GLN A 29 2.87 -13.40 6.41
C GLN A 29 2.12 -12.12 6.75
N ILE A 30 1.01 -12.20 7.50
CA ILE A 30 0.21 -11.02 7.89
C ILE A 30 1.05 -10.04 8.73
N GLU A 31 1.80 -10.53 9.70
CA GLU A 31 2.70 -9.70 10.53
C GLU A 31 3.73 -8.96 9.68
N TRP A 32 4.42 -9.69 8.78
CA TRP A 32 5.44 -9.08 7.92
C TRP A 32 4.83 -8.12 6.89
N ALA A 33 3.76 -8.53 6.23
CA ALA A 33 3.05 -7.74 5.23
C ALA A 33 2.47 -6.45 5.84
N THR A 34 2.07 -6.46 7.11
CA THR A 34 1.60 -5.25 7.79
C THR A 34 2.73 -4.22 7.94
N THR A 35 3.94 -4.65 8.27
CA THR A 35 5.11 -3.77 8.30
C THR A 35 5.42 -3.24 6.90
N VAL A 36 5.44 -4.11 5.88
CA VAL A 36 5.69 -3.68 4.49
C VAL A 36 4.65 -2.67 4.01
N ARG A 37 3.36 -2.93 4.25
CA ARG A 37 2.26 -2.01 3.92
C ARG A 37 2.41 -0.67 4.62
N ALA A 38 2.79 -0.68 5.91
CA ALA A 38 3.00 0.55 6.67
C ALA A 38 4.16 1.39 6.12
N ASP A 39 5.29 0.76 5.80
CA ASP A 39 6.44 1.45 5.23
C ASP A 39 6.13 2.02 3.84
N LYS A 40 5.39 1.27 3.02
CA LYS A 40 4.99 1.71 1.67
C LYS A 40 4.01 2.88 1.72
N ILE A 41 3.07 2.88 2.66
CA ILE A 41 2.15 4.01 2.86
C ILE A 41 2.91 5.24 3.35
N ARG A 42 3.87 5.11 4.27
CA ARG A 42 4.73 6.23 4.70
C ARG A 42 5.58 6.78 3.55
N GLU A 43 6.12 5.89 2.70
CA GLU A 43 6.87 6.27 1.49
C GLU A 43 5.99 7.10 0.55
N MET A 44 4.74 6.68 0.32
CA MET A 44 3.76 7.42 -0.46
C MET A 44 3.42 8.77 0.18
N GLU A 45 3.13 8.82 1.48
CA GLU A 45 2.77 10.05 2.20
C GLU A 45 3.88 11.10 2.17
N ALA A 46 5.15 10.68 2.20
CA ALA A 46 6.29 11.58 2.10
C ALA A 46 6.53 12.08 0.67
N GLY A 47 6.14 11.30 -0.35
CA GLY A 47 6.43 11.57 -1.75
C GLY A 47 5.28 12.17 -2.58
N ALA A 48 4.03 12.11 -2.10
CA ALA A 48 2.86 12.53 -2.86
C ALA A 48 2.58 14.04 -2.69
N PRO A 49 2.63 14.85 -3.78
CA PRO A 49 2.49 16.30 -3.70
C PRO A 49 1.03 16.80 -3.58
N ALA A 50 0.04 15.97 -3.90
CA ALA A 50 -1.40 16.23 -3.74
C ALA A 50 -2.17 14.89 -3.68
N GLU A 51 -3.39 14.88 -3.12
CA GLU A 51 -4.30 13.71 -3.11
C GLU A 51 -3.82 12.46 -2.34
N VAL A 52 -3.05 12.65 -1.26
CA VAL A 52 -2.56 11.57 -0.36
C VAL A 52 -3.68 10.62 0.08
N ASP A 53 -4.88 11.15 0.35
CA ASP A 53 -6.00 10.35 0.83
C ASP A 53 -6.48 9.33 -0.22
N TRP A 54 -6.57 9.70 -1.50
CA TRP A 54 -6.97 8.77 -2.56
C TRP A 54 -5.93 7.67 -2.78
N TYR A 55 -4.65 8.02 -2.83
CA TYR A 55 -3.56 7.04 -2.93
C TYR A 55 -3.61 6.05 -1.75
N ARG A 56 -3.82 6.56 -0.54
CA ARG A 56 -3.94 5.73 0.67
C ARG A 56 -5.14 4.79 0.57
N GLU A 57 -6.31 5.31 0.20
CA GLU A 57 -7.54 4.54 0.04
C GLU A 57 -7.37 3.40 -0.96
N VAL A 58 -6.84 3.69 -2.16
CA VAL A 58 -6.59 2.70 -3.20
C VAL A 58 -5.63 1.62 -2.71
N MET A 59 -4.49 2.02 -2.14
CA MET A 59 -3.50 1.07 -1.66
C MET A 59 -4.06 0.15 -0.56
N LEU A 60 -4.88 0.68 0.36
CA LEU A 60 -5.47 -0.10 1.45
C LEU A 60 -6.50 -1.15 1.00
N ARG A 61 -6.99 -1.12 -0.25
CA ARG A 61 -7.88 -2.15 -0.82
C ARG A 61 -7.17 -3.50 -0.97
N GLU A 62 -5.85 -3.51 -1.14
CA GLU A 62 -5.08 -4.75 -1.25
C GLU A 62 -4.95 -5.42 0.13
N THR A 63 -5.58 -6.58 0.25
CA THR A 63 -5.64 -7.36 1.50
C THR A 63 -4.76 -8.61 1.46
N SER A 64 -4.17 -8.99 0.33
CA SER A 64 -3.28 -10.15 0.23
C SER A 64 -1.92 -9.85 0.85
N ALA A 65 -1.58 -10.55 1.94
CA ALA A 65 -0.25 -10.45 2.53
C ALA A 65 0.86 -10.85 1.55
N GLY A 66 0.56 -11.81 0.65
CA GLY A 66 1.50 -12.25 -0.39
C GLY A 66 1.87 -11.13 -1.34
N VAL A 67 0.88 -10.36 -1.82
CA VAL A 67 1.11 -9.25 -2.76
C VAL A 67 2.03 -8.21 -2.15
N TRP A 68 1.73 -7.76 -0.92
CA TRP A 68 2.57 -6.79 -0.20
C TRP A 68 4.01 -7.30 -0.02
N ILE A 69 4.19 -8.57 0.32
CA ILE A 69 5.51 -9.16 0.51
C ILE A 69 6.24 -9.23 -0.84
N ASP A 70 5.62 -9.73 -1.89
CA ASP A 70 6.26 -9.94 -3.19
C ASP A 70 6.70 -8.62 -3.81
N SER A 71 5.91 -7.56 -3.61
CA SER A 71 6.19 -6.23 -4.15
C SER A 71 7.03 -5.32 -3.25
N ARG A 72 7.47 -5.79 -2.07
CA ARG A 72 8.11 -4.97 -1.02
C ARG A 72 9.27 -4.09 -1.49
N ASN A 73 10.02 -4.55 -2.50
CA ASN A 73 11.19 -3.86 -3.05
C ASN A 73 10.86 -2.93 -4.23
N HIS A 74 9.61 -2.91 -4.69
CA HIS A 74 9.15 -1.98 -5.71
C HIS A 74 8.83 -0.60 -5.09
N PRO A 75 8.93 0.48 -5.87
CA PRO A 75 8.53 1.81 -5.40
C PRO A 75 7.02 1.85 -5.14
N TRP A 76 6.58 2.77 -4.27
CA TRP A 76 5.15 2.86 -3.90
C TRP A 76 4.21 3.06 -5.10
N GLN A 77 4.65 3.71 -6.18
CA GLN A 77 3.84 3.90 -7.38
C GLN A 77 3.50 2.56 -8.06
N ALA A 78 4.43 1.60 -8.06
CA ALA A 78 4.17 0.28 -8.63
C ALA A 78 3.17 -0.51 -7.78
N GLN A 79 3.24 -0.36 -6.45
CA GLN A 79 2.25 -0.95 -5.56
C GLN A 79 0.87 -0.32 -5.77
N PHE A 80 0.79 1.00 -5.86
CA PHE A 80 -0.45 1.72 -6.14
C PHE A 80 -1.08 1.24 -7.46
N LEU A 81 -0.28 1.10 -8.52
CA LEU A 81 -0.76 0.59 -9.81
C LEU A 81 -1.26 -0.85 -9.75
N GLY A 82 -0.78 -1.68 -8.80
CA GLY A 82 -1.31 -3.01 -8.55
C GLY A 82 -2.65 -3.01 -7.80
N CYS A 83 -2.97 -1.91 -7.12
CA CYS A 83 -4.19 -1.77 -6.30
C CYS A 83 -5.34 -1.04 -7.02
N VAL A 84 -5.07 -0.36 -8.14
CA VAL A 84 -6.13 0.26 -8.96
C VAL A 84 -6.87 -0.79 -9.78
N THR A 85 -8.15 -0.54 -10.01
CA THR A 85 -8.95 -1.34 -10.96
C THR A 85 -8.54 -1.05 -12.40
N ASP A 86 -8.89 -1.95 -13.32
CA ASP A 86 -8.68 -1.72 -14.76
C ASP A 86 -9.36 -0.43 -15.24
N GLU A 87 -10.55 -0.12 -14.73
CA GLU A 87 -11.27 1.12 -15.05
C GLU A 87 -10.53 2.36 -14.55
N GLU A 88 -10.07 2.37 -13.30
CA GLU A 88 -9.27 3.46 -12.74
C GLU A 88 -7.93 3.62 -13.50
N LEU A 89 -7.32 2.51 -13.91
CA LEU A 89 -6.09 2.51 -14.70
C LEU A 89 -6.32 3.13 -16.09
N GLU A 90 -7.40 2.78 -16.79
CA GLU A 90 -7.74 3.38 -18.07
C GLU A 90 -8.09 4.87 -17.92
N ALA A 91 -8.80 5.26 -16.86
CA ALA A 91 -9.08 6.66 -16.57
C ALA A 91 -7.79 7.47 -16.31
N LEU A 92 -6.83 6.89 -15.58
CA LEU A 92 -5.51 7.50 -15.35
C LEU A 92 -4.74 7.68 -16.66
N LYS A 93 -4.72 6.66 -17.53
CA LYS A 93 -4.09 6.75 -18.86
C LYS A 93 -4.76 7.84 -19.72
N ALA A 94 -6.08 7.92 -19.71
CA ALA A 94 -6.83 8.94 -20.44
C ALA A 94 -6.52 10.36 -19.92
N LYS A 95 -6.43 10.55 -18.61
CA LYS A 95 -6.04 11.83 -17.99
C LYS A 95 -4.61 12.24 -18.37
N ALA A 96 -3.66 11.29 -18.36
CA ALA A 96 -2.29 11.55 -18.78
C ALA A 96 -2.22 11.98 -20.26
N ALA A 97 -2.93 11.27 -21.15
CA ALA A 97 -2.99 11.63 -22.58
C ALA A 97 -3.61 13.00 -22.85
N GLN A 98 -4.50 13.49 -21.98
CA GLN A 98 -5.08 14.83 -22.07
C GLN A 98 -4.17 15.93 -21.51
N GLY A 99 -3.36 15.61 -20.49
CA GLY A 99 -2.40 16.54 -19.88
C GLY A 99 -1.21 16.89 -20.77
N ASP A 100 -0.83 15.99 -21.68
CA ASP A 100 0.22 16.23 -22.69
C ASP A 100 -0.27 17.09 -23.88
N ALA A 101 -1.56 17.43 -23.94
CA ALA A 101 -2.17 18.19 -25.03
C ALA A 101 -2.37 19.69 -24.73
N ALA A 102 -1.79 20.19 -23.62
CA ALA A 102 -1.86 21.60 -23.20
C ALA A 102 -0.50 22.32 -23.36
#